data_AF-A0A6I3MBT2-F1
#
_entry.id   AF-A0A6I3MBT2-F1
#
_cell.length_a   1.000
_cell.length_b   1.000
_cell.length_c   1.000
_cell.angle_alpha   90.00
_cell.angle_beta   90.00
_cell.angle_gamma   90.00
#
_symmetry.space_group_name_H-M   'P 1'
#
loop_
_entity.id
_entity.type
_entity.pdbx_description
1 polymer ?
#
loop_
_entity_poly.entity_id
_entity_poly.type
_entity_poly.pdbx_seq_one_letter_code
_entity_poly.pdbx_strand_id
1 'polypeptide(L)'
;MKNTANSMKKIFVLILISIIFLSCSSKTQSALENIIDNFSFNNTISNSTEIIIKLYDSEETGRKTSNIEHFTPKKEFKATNKKQFESFNNIFSNAEKTGYCCCPTAIYSIHFMNKKETLDLFYVDTIESKDKIRIYEAGFQYSYIVEKKKWKNFLDEIDNRH
;
A
#
# COMPACT_ATOMS: atom_id res chain seq x y z
N MET A 1 -14.29 62.50 14.11
CA MET A 1 -13.55 61.40 13.45
C MET A 1 -13.71 60.10 14.26
N LYS A 2 -14.79 59.31 14.03
CA LYS A 2 -15.03 58.06 14.79
C LYS A 2 -15.60 56.90 13.95
N ASN A 3 -15.61 56.99 12.61
CA ASN A 3 -16.31 56.02 11.75
C ASN A 3 -15.41 55.16 10.85
N THR A 4 -14.09 55.37 10.79
CA THR A 4 -13.18 54.62 9.91
C THR A 4 -12.66 53.31 10.52
N ALA A 5 -12.54 53.23 11.84
CA ALA A 5 -12.04 52.03 12.53
C ALA A 5 -13.00 50.83 12.46
N ASN A 6 -14.31 51.07 12.34
CA ASN A 6 -15.33 50.00 12.30
C ASN A 6 -15.46 49.37 10.90
N SER A 7 -15.04 50.08 9.84
CA SER A 7 -15.05 49.59 8.46
C SER A 7 -13.85 48.67 8.16
N MET A 8 -12.65 49.01 8.66
CA MET A 8 -11.46 48.16 8.52
C MET A 8 -11.59 46.81 9.24
N LYS A 9 -12.24 46.76 10.41
CA LYS A 9 -12.50 45.50 11.13
C LYS A 9 -13.43 44.56 10.36
N LYS A 10 -14.41 45.11 9.63
CA LYS A 10 -15.34 44.30 8.81
C LYS A 10 -14.65 43.74 7.56
N ILE A 11 -13.74 44.48 6.94
CA ILE A 11 -12.93 44.01 5.81
C ILE A 11 -11.96 42.91 6.26
N PHE A 12 -11.35 43.06 7.44
CA PHE A 12 -10.46 42.04 8.00
C PHE A 12 -11.18 40.71 8.29
N VAL A 13 -12.42 40.79 8.80
CA VAL A 13 -13.26 39.61 9.04
C VAL A 13 -13.68 38.94 7.72
N LEU A 14 -13.97 39.71 6.67
CA LEU A 14 -14.30 39.17 5.36
C LEU A 14 -13.12 38.44 4.71
N ILE A 15 -11.89 38.97 4.84
CA ILE A 15 -10.67 38.32 4.35
C ILE A 15 -10.42 36.99 5.10
N LEU A 16 -10.64 36.96 6.41
CA LEU A 16 -10.49 35.74 7.21
C LEU A 16 -11.45 34.63 6.77
N ILE A 17 -12.69 34.99 6.44
CA ILE A 17 -13.71 34.04 6.00
C ILE A 17 -13.39 33.46 4.62
N SER A 18 -12.82 34.26 3.70
CA SER A 18 -12.43 33.78 2.37
C SER A 18 -11.28 32.78 2.36
N ILE A 19 -10.37 32.80 3.36
CA ILE A 19 -9.27 31.84 3.47
C ILE A 19 -9.78 30.44 3.88
N ILE A 20 -10.91 30.38 4.61
CA ILE A 20 -11.50 29.12 5.09
C ILE A 20 -12.11 28.31 3.92
N PHE A 21 -12.63 28.98 2.88
CA PHE A 21 -13.23 28.31 1.72
C PHE A 21 -12.23 27.84 0.66
N LEU A 22 -10.98 28.31 0.70
CA LEU A 22 -9.91 27.86 -0.21
C LEU A 22 -9.23 26.55 0.24
N SER A 23 -9.53 26.02 1.43
CA SER A 23 -8.97 24.76 1.95
C SER A 23 -9.76 23.50 1.51
N CYS A 24 -10.41 23.57 0.35
CA CYS A 24 -11.14 22.44 -0.23
C CYS A 24 -10.31 21.68 -1.27
N SER A 25 -9.27 20.98 -0.81
CA SER A 25 -8.79 19.71 -1.40
C SER A 25 -8.20 18.75 -0.34
N SER A 26 -8.43 19.02 0.95
CA SER A 26 -7.85 18.28 2.08
C SER A 26 -8.42 16.87 2.25
N LYS A 27 -9.58 16.54 1.68
CA LYS A 27 -10.18 15.19 1.81
C LYS A 27 -9.36 14.09 1.12
N THR A 28 -8.77 14.38 -0.04
CA THR A 28 -7.93 13.41 -0.76
C THR A 28 -6.56 13.27 -0.10
N GLN A 29 -6.03 14.35 0.45
CA GLN A 29 -4.72 14.36 1.11
C GLN A 29 -4.79 13.73 2.51
N SER A 30 -5.82 14.01 3.29
CA SER A 30 -6.04 13.36 4.59
C SER A 30 -6.42 11.88 4.46
N ALA A 31 -7.10 11.47 3.38
CA ALA A 31 -7.35 10.06 3.11
C ALA A 31 -6.03 9.32 2.78
N LEU A 32 -5.16 9.92 1.98
CA LEU A 32 -3.84 9.37 1.65
C LEU A 32 -2.91 9.32 2.88
N GLU A 33 -2.85 10.40 3.67
CA GLU A 33 -2.04 10.46 4.90
C GLU A 33 -2.54 9.44 5.94
N ASN A 34 -3.85 9.29 6.14
CA ASN A 34 -4.40 8.26 7.05
C ASN A 34 -4.18 6.82 6.55
N ILE A 35 -4.05 6.59 5.24
CA ILE A 35 -3.70 5.28 4.66
C ILE A 35 -2.19 5.02 4.84
N ILE A 36 -1.36 6.04 4.66
CA ILE A 36 0.11 5.99 4.77
C ILE A 36 0.59 5.94 6.24
N ASP A 37 -0.23 6.33 7.22
CA ASP A 37 0.18 6.24 8.63
C ASP A 37 -0.28 4.95 9.33
N ASN A 38 -1.05 4.07 8.67
CA ASN A 38 -1.76 2.97 9.35
C ASN A 38 -1.35 1.54 8.95
N PHE A 39 -0.51 1.38 7.93
CA PHE A 39 0.05 0.07 7.57
C PHE A 39 1.42 -0.14 8.21
N SER A 40 1.64 -1.34 8.74
CA SER A 40 2.89 -1.72 9.44
C SER A 40 4.11 -1.60 8.53
N PHE A 41 3.93 -1.81 7.23
CA PHE A 41 5.01 -1.80 6.24
C PHE A 41 5.39 -0.41 5.73
N ASN A 42 4.70 0.68 6.10
CA ASN A 42 4.97 2.00 5.49
C ASN A 42 6.39 2.51 5.82
N ASN A 43 6.86 2.28 7.05
CA ASN A 43 8.24 2.53 7.42
C ASN A 43 9.21 1.57 6.69
N THR A 44 8.78 0.36 6.39
CA THR A 44 9.58 -0.60 5.62
C THR A 44 9.77 -0.12 4.18
N ILE A 45 8.71 0.36 3.52
CA ILE A 45 8.77 0.86 2.14
C ILE A 45 9.70 2.06 2.02
N SER A 46 9.60 3.03 2.93
CA SER A 46 10.44 4.24 2.87
C SER A 46 11.93 3.94 3.02
N ASN A 47 12.28 2.84 3.69
CA ASN A 47 13.65 2.38 3.88
C ASN A 47 14.11 1.35 2.83
N SER A 48 13.22 0.91 1.94
CA SER A 48 13.51 -0.09 0.92
C SER A 48 14.15 0.54 -0.32
N THR A 49 15.17 -0.12 -0.84
CA THR A 49 15.77 0.18 -2.16
C THR A 49 15.11 -0.63 -3.28
N GLU A 50 14.51 -1.77 -2.95
CA GLU A 50 13.84 -2.66 -3.90
C GLU A 50 12.69 -3.39 -3.21
N ILE A 51 11.62 -3.67 -3.98
CA ILE A 51 10.58 -4.63 -3.61
C ILE A 51 10.67 -5.80 -4.59
N ILE A 52 10.92 -7.00 -4.08
CA ILE A 52 10.97 -8.23 -4.88
C ILE A 52 9.71 -9.03 -4.61
N ILE A 53 8.96 -9.35 -5.67
CA ILE A 53 7.77 -10.19 -5.59
C ILE A 53 8.06 -11.49 -6.29
N LYS A 54 7.87 -12.60 -5.59
CA LYS A 54 8.12 -13.94 -6.12
C LYS A 54 6.80 -14.68 -6.27
N LEU A 55 6.56 -15.28 -7.44
CA LEU A 55 5.41 -16.13 -7.74
C LEU A 55 5.83 -17.60 -7.60
N TYR A 56 4.99 -18.40 -6.95
CA TYR A 56 5.22 -19.83 -6.73
C TYR A 56 4.15 -20.70 -7.38
N ASP A 57 4.45 -21.98 -7.56
CA ASP A 57 3.49 -22.96 -8.05
C ASP A 57 2.53 -23.41 -6.94
N SER A 58 1.23 -23.14 -7.09
CA SER A 58 0.23 -23.62 -6.16
C SER A 58 0.14 -25.15 -6.08
N GLU A 59 0.55 -25.86 -7.15
CA GLU A 59 0.58 -27.32 -7.17
C GLU A 59 1.73 -27.87 -6.31
N GLU A 60 2.88 -27.19 -6.29
CA GLU A 60 4.04 -27.57 -5.49
C GLU A 60 3.89 -27.13 -4.02
N THR A 61 3.33 -25.95 -3.78
CA THR A 61 3.19 -25.41 -2.42
C THR A 61 2.15 -26.15 -1.58
N GLY A 62 1.19 -26.82 -2.22
CA GLY A 62 0.04 -27.42 -1.55
C GLY A 62 -0.98 -26.37 -1.05
N ARG A 63 -2.20 -26.83 -0.73
CA ARG A 63 -3.26 -25.97 -0.18
C ARG A 63 -2.98 -25.61 1.27
N LYS A 64 -3.22 -24.36 1.66
CA LYS A 64 -3.05 -23.81 3.04
C LYS A 64 -1.60 -23.69 3.52
N THR A 65 -0.63 -23.65 2.61
CA THR A 65 0.76 -23.37 2.97
C THR A 65 0.95 -21.87 3.12
N SER A 66 1.41 -21.46 4.29
CA SER A 66 1.52 -20.05 4.65
C SER A 66 2.95 -19.50 4.60
N ASN A 67 3.95 -20.39 4.48
CA ASN A 67 5.36 -20.08 4.20
C ASN A 67 5.82 -20.88 2.99
N ILE A 68 6.21 -20.18 1.92
CA ILE A 68 6.58 -20.76 0.62
C ILE A 68 8.03 -20.48 0.22
N GLU A 69 8.84 -19.91 1.12
CA GLU A 69 10.22 -19.50 0.80
C GLU A 69 11.20 -20.65 0.53
N HIS A 70 10.83 -21.89 0.86
CA HIS A 70 11.63 -23.07 0.58
C HIS A 70 11.39 -23.66 -0.83
N PHE A 71 10.35 -23.19 -1.53
CA PHE A 71 10.10 -23.59 -2.92
C PHE A 71 10.89 -22.71 -3.90
N THR A 72 11.07 -23.20 -5.13
CA THR A 72 11.69 -22.38 -6.19
C THR A 72 10.63 -21.47 -6.80
N PRO A 73 10.85 -20.15 -6.88
CA PRO A 73 9.89 -19.26 -7.50
C PRO A 73 9.83 -19.50 -9.01
N LYS A 74 8.62 -19.56 -9.57
CA LYS A 74 8.36 -19.64 -11.00
C LYS A 74 8.74 -18.35 -11.73
N LYS A 75 8.59 -17.22 -11.04
CA LYS A 75 8.84 -15.88 -11.59
C LYS A 75 9.16 -14.89 -10.49
N GLU A 76 10.03 -13.94 -10.79
CA GLU A 76 10.31 -12.79 -9.93
C GLU A 76 9.95 -11.48 -10.63
N PHE A 77 9.37 -10.55 -9.88
CA PHE A 77 9.07 -9.19 -10.30
C PHE A 77 9.80 -8.21 -9.39
N LYS A 78 10.28 -7.09 -9.95
CA LYS A 78 11.12 -6.14 -9.22
C LYS A 78 10.62 -4.72 -9.41
N ALA A 79 10.36 -4.04 -8.29
CA ALA A 79 10.16 -2.60 -8.24
C ALA A 79 11.41 -1.94 -7.64
N THR A 80 12.04 -1.04 -8.41
CA THR A 80 13.35 -0.45 -8.09
C THR A 80 13.37 1.06 -8.22
N ASN A 81 12.30 1.68 -8.73
CA ASN A 81 12.21 3.13 -8.90
C ASN A 81 10.98 3.74 -8.21
N LYS A 82 11.06 5.05 -7.98
CA LYS A 82 10.03 5.81 -7.27
C LYS A 82 8.61 5.63 -7.83
N LYS A 83 8.44 5.62 -9.15
CA LYS A 83 7.13 5.44 -9.78
C LYS A 83 6.53 4.07 -9.45
N GLN A 84 7.35 3.02 -9.45
CA GLN A 84 6.90 1.68 -9.09
C GLN A 84 6.54 1.57 -7.61
N PHE A 85 7.31 2.23 -6.73
CA PHE A 85 6.99 2.32 -5.30
C PHE A 85 5.66 3.06 -5.05
N GLU A 86 5.43 4.18 -5.75
CA GLU A 86 4.17 4.91 -5.71
C GLU A 86 3.01 4.04 -6.23
N SER A 87 3.23 3.31 -7.32
CA SER A 87 2.22 2.37 -7.84
C SER A 87 1.94 1.23 -6.85
N PHE A 88 2.96 0.71 -6.16
CA PHE A 88 2.80 -0.31 -5.13
C PHE A 88 1.95 0.22 -3.97
N ASN A 89 2.28 1.41 -3.45
CA ASN A 89 1.48 2.07 -2.41
C ASN A 89 0.02 2.24 -2.83
N ASN A 90 -0.22 2.57 -4.10
CA ASN A 90 -1.56 2.76 -4.62
C ASN A 90 -2.39 1.46 -4.67
N ILE A 91 -1.78 0.27 -4.64
CA ILE A 91 -2.52 -1.00 -4.48
C ILE A 91 -3.34 -0.97 -3.20
N PHE A 92 -2.81 -0.34 -2.15
CA PHE A 92 -3.43 -0.26 -0.84
C PHE A 92 -4.41 0.92 -0.69
N SER A 93 -4.69 1.67 -1.77
CA SER A 93 -5.75 2.67 -1.75
C SER A 93 -7.10 1.99 -1.48
N ASN A 94 -7.77 2.40 -0.39
CA ASN A 94 -8.99 1.78 0.14
C ASN A 94 -8.81 0.32 0.61
N ALA A 95 -7.59 -0.11 0.94
CA ALA A 95 -7.37 -1.42 1.54
C ALA A 95 -8.01 -1.50 2.92
N GLU A 96 -8.56 -2.67 3.23
CA GLU A 96 -9.06 -2.98 4.56
C GLU A 96 -7.95 -3.66 5.35
N LYS A 97 -7.55 -3.06 6.49
CA LYS A 97 -6.66 -3.71 7.45
C LYS A 97 -7.47 -4.66 8.33
N THR A 98 -7.11 -5.93 8.32
CA THR A 98 -7.73 -6.98 9.12
C THR A 98 -6.70 -7.62 10.05
N GLY A 99 -7.18 -8.31 11.09
CA GLY A 99 -6.33 -9.05 12.03
C GLY A 99 -5.78 -10.35 11.44
N TYR A 100 -5.48 -11.28 12.34
CA TYR A 100 -4.95 -12.61 12.04
C TYR A 100 -5.70 -13.31 10.90
N CYS A 101 -4.95 -13.87 9.94
CA CYS A 101 -5.48 -14.70 8.87
C CYS A 101 -5.31 -16.17 9.23
N CYS A 102 -6.42 -16.89 9.49
CA CYS A 102 -6.34 -18.35 9.51
C CYS A 102 -6.19 -18.85 8.09
N CYS A 103 -5.18 -19.69 7.92
CA CYS A 103 -5.15 -20.69 6.88
C CYS A 103 -5.04 -20.14 5.44
N PRO A 104 -4.20 -19.10 5.18
CA PRO A 104 -4.00 -18.61 3.83
C PRO A 104 -3.25 -19.63 2.97
N THR A 105 -3.45 -19.54 1.67
CA THR A 105 -2.60 -20.21 0.67
C THR A 105 -1.70 -19.17 0.03
N ALA A 106 -0.44 -19.14 0.44
CA ALA A 106 0.55 -18.23 -0.10
C ALA A 106 0.83 -18.60 -1.56
N ILE A 107 0.66 -17.63 -2.46
CA ILE A 107 0.96 -17.75 -3.90
C ILE A 107 2.11 -16.85 -4.30
N TYR A 108 2.23 -15.71 -3.63
CA TYR A 108 3.36 -14.81 -3.77
C TYR A 108 4.01 -14.54 -2.42
N SER A 109 5.28 -14.19 -2.46
CA SER A 109 5.93 -13.45 -1.38
C SER A 109 6.35 -12.07 -1.86
N ILE A 110 6.37 -11.11 -0.93
CA ILE A 110 6.80 -9.74 -1.13
C ILE A 110 7.94 -9.49 -0.15
N HIS A 111 9.13 -9.28 -0.69
CA HIS A 111 10.34 -8.98 0.06
C HIS A 111 10.65 -7.50 -0.07
N PHE A 112 10.71 -6.81 1.07
CA PHE A 112 11.17 -5.43 1.14
C PHE A 112 12.67 -5.42 1.43
N MET A 113 13.46 -4.89 0.52
CA MET A 113 14.92 -5.02 0.55
C MET A 113 15.59 -3.67 0.72
N ASN A 114 16.63 -3.61 1.55
CA ASN A 114 17.65 -2.56 1.53
C ASN A 114 18.99 -3.18 1.12
N LYS A 115 19.35 -2.99 -0.15
CA LYS A 115 20.50 -3.65 -0.79
C LYS A 115 20.40 -5.18 -0.69
N LYS A 116 21.13 -5.81 0.23
CA LYS A 116 21.18 -7.26 0.44
C LYS A 116 20.40 -7.72 1.69
N GLU A 117 19.86 -6.79 2.45
CA GLU A 117 19.14 -7.06 3.69
C GLU A 117 17.63 -7.07 3.42
N THR A 118 16.95 -8.12 3.85
CA THR A 118 15.49 -8.17 3.88
C THR A 118 15.00 -7.43 5.12
N LEU A 119 14.32 -6.33 4.91
CA LEU A 119 13.71 -5.53 5.97
C LEU A 119 12.42 -6.17 6.48
N ASP A 120 11.62 -6.73 5.57
CA ASP A 120 10.32 -7.32 5.90
C ASP A 120 9.86 -8.30 4.82
N LEU A 121 8.95 -9.20 5.22
CA LEU A 121 8.43 -10.28 4.38
C LEU A 121 6.91 -10.41 4.56
N PHE A 122 6.22 -10.34 3.43
CA PHE A 122 4.79 -10.58 3.33
C PHE A 122 4.51 -11.73 2.38
N TYR A 123 3.33 -12.31 2.53
CA TYR A 123 2.79 -13.29 1.62
C TYR A 123 1.46 -12.82 1.05
N VAL A 124 1.08 -13.39 -0.09
CA VAL A 124 -0.13 -13.02 -0.81
C VAL A 124 -0.96 -14.26 -1.12
N ASP A 125 -2.20 -14.28 -0.62
CA ASP A 125 -3.23 -15.21 -1.05
C ASP A 125 -4.09 -14.55 -2.13
N THR A 126 -4.14 -15.19 -3.30
CA THR A 126 -4.95 -14.73 -4.44
C THR A 126 -6.08 -15.69 -4.81
N ILE A 127 -6.23 -16.80 -4.06
CA ILE A 127 -7.18 -17.88 -4.31
C ILE A 127 -8.47 -17.69 -3.50
N GLU A 128 -8.35 -17.26 -2.23
CA GLU A 128 -9.48 -17.19 -1.29
C GLU A 128 -10.67 -16.35 -1.82
N SER A 129 -10.38 -15.31 -2.61
CA SER A 129 -11.39 -14.38 -3.13
C SER A 129 -11.28 -14.17 -4.64
N LYS A 130 -12.44 -14.00 -5.30
CA LYS A 130 -12.52 -13.79 -6.75
C LYS A 130 -11.91 -12.43 -7.16
N ASP A 131 -12.34 -11.35 -6.49
CA ASP A 131 -12.05 -9.97 -6.88
C ASP A 131 -11.12 -9.24 -5.89
N LYS A 132 -10.73 -9.92 -4.81
CA LYS A 132 -9.84 -9.42 -3.77
C LYS A 132 -8.66 -10.36 -3.60
N ILE A 133 -7.56 -9.84 -3.06
CA ILE A 133 -6.44 -10.64 -2.58
C ILE A 133 -6.18 -10.26 -1.13
N ARG A 134 -5.48 -11.14 -0.43
CA ARG A 134 -5.04 -10.90 0.94
C ARG A 134 -3.52 -10.84 0.96
N ILE A 135 -2.96 -9.73 1.43
CA ILE A 135 -1.54 -9.56 1.70
C ILE A 135 -1.36 -9.62 3.20
N TYR A 136 -0.48 -10.46 3.73
CA TYR A 136 -0.33 -10.65 5.16
C TYR A 136 1.13 -10.80 5.57
N GLU A 137 1.44 -10.33 6.77
CA GLU A 137 2.80 -10.43 7.33
C GLU A 137 3.18 -11.89 7.55
N ALA A 138 4.46 -12.22 7.39
CA ALA A 138 4.95 -13.57 7.70
C ALA A 138 4.70 -13.99 9.17
N GLY A 139 4.59 -13.03 10.09
CA GLY A 139 4.22 -13.25 11.49
C GLY A 139 2.71 -13.34 11.77
N PHE A 140 1.86 -13.17 10.76
CA PHE A 140 0.38 -13.20 10.81
C PHE A 140 -0.28 -12.19 11.77
N GLN A 141 0.37 -11.09 12.14
CA GLN A 141 -0.25 -10.13 13.06
C GLN A 141 -1.32 -9.30 12.34
N TYR A 142 -1.00 -8.84 11.13
CA TYR A 142 -1.93 -8.09 10.28
C TYR A 142 -2.05 -8.67 8.88
N SER A 143 -3.22 -8.43 8.29
CA SER A 143 -3.47 -8.68 6.89
C SER A 143 -4.21 -7.51 6.24
N TYR A 144 -4.11 -7.43 4.93
CA TYR A 144 -4.63 -6.35 4.10
C TYR A 144 -5.42 -6.95 2.96
N ILE A 145 -6.68 -6.53 2.85
CA ILE A 145 -7.54 -6.92 1.75
C ILE A 145 -7.50 -5.81 0.71
N VAL A 146 -7.01 -6.17 -0.49
CA VAL A 146 -6.87 -5.22 -1.60
C VAL A 146 -7.57 -5.74 -2.85
N GLU A 147 -7.91 -4.84 -3.76
CA GLU A 147 -8.55 -5.20 -5.04
C GLU A 147 -7.58 -6.00 -5.92
N LYS A 148 -8.00 -7.19 -6.38
CA LYS A 148 -7.20 -8.07 -7.23
C LYS A 148 -6.81 -7.41 -8.55
N LYS A 149 -7.67 -6.53 -9.07
CA LYS A 149 -7.39 -5.75 -10.30
C LYS A 149 -6.19 -4.82 -10.11
N LYS A 150 -6.09 -4.11 -8.97
CA LYS A 150 -4.95 -3.21 -8.69
C LYS A 150 -3.64 -3.99 -8.58
N TRP A 151 -3.67 -5.14 -7.90
CA TRP A 151 -2.53 -6.05 -7.82
C TRP A 151 -2.06 -6.51 -9.20
N LYS A 152 -2.98 -7.02 -10.02
CA LYS A 152 -2.66 -7.48 -11.39
C LYS A 152 -2.06 -6.35 -12.23
N ASN A 153 -2.70 -5.19 -12.25
CA ASN A 153 -2.21 -4.03 -13.01
C ASN A 153 -0.79 -3.63 -12.58
N PHE A 154 -0.49 -3.69 -11.28
CA PHE A 154 0.85 -3.41 -10.78
C PHE A 154 1.88 -4.46 -11.25
N LEU A 155 1.55 -5.75 -11.13
CA LEU A 155 2.42 -6.82 -11.64
C LEU A 155 2.68 -6.66 -13.13
N ASP A 156 1.64 -6.37 -13.93
CA ASP A 156 1.76 -6.12 -15.35
C ASP A 156 2.63 -4.89 -15.65
N GLU A 157 2.55 -3.82 -14.85
CA GLU A 157 3.39 -2.61 -15.01
C GLU A 157 4.89 -2.93 -14.84
N ILE A 158 5.23 -3.76 -13.84
CA ILE A 158 6.61 -4.09 -13.51
C ILE A 158 7.16 -5.26 -14.34
N ASP A 159 6.30 -6.07 -14.95
CA ASP A 159 6.66 -7.18 -15.84
C ASP A 159 6.92 -6.73 -17.28
N ASN A 160 6.09 -5.82 -17.82
CA ASN A 160 6.13 -5.41 -19.23
C ASN A 160 7.26 -4.42 -19.59
N ARG A 161 8.37 -4.40 -18.85
CA ARG A 161 9.52 -3.50 -19.14
C ARG A 161 10.85 -4.22 -19.28
N HIS A 162 10.82 -5.43 -19.83
CA HIS A 162 11.98 -6.08 -20.46
C HIS A 162 11.96 -5.89 -21.97
#